data_AF-A0A972UK92-F1
#
_entry.id   AF-A0A972UK92-F1
#
_cell.length_a   1.000
_cell.length_b   1.000
_cell.length_c   1.000
_cell.angle_alpha   90.00
_cell.angle_beta   90.00
_cell.angle_gamma   90.00
#
_symmetry.space_group_name_H-M   'P 1'
#
loop_
_entity.id
_entity.type
_entity.pdbx_description
1 polymer ?
#
loop_
_entity_poly.entity_id
_entity_poly.type
_entity_poly.pdbx_seq_one_letter_code
_entity_poly.pdbx_strand_id
1 'polypeptide(L)'
;GGLSHSIGEPTMGEIDEPFDHTCIDLFSSGSDADIAATLEHRLLTTGNGGHEVRNWVIAHAAAGGQGFDLIDYAPLPEVYVGCGFAEWRMEA
;
A
#
# COMPACT_ATOMS: atom_id res chain seq x y z
N GLY A 1 -2.23 7.01 4.22
CA GLY A 1 -3.03 5.90 4.75
C GLY A 1 -2.85 4.74 3.82
N GLY A 2 -3.94 4.04 3.51
CA GLY A 2 -3.92 2.70 2.94
C GLY A 2 -3.99 1.60 4.01
N LEU A 3 -3.92 0.32 3.65
CA LEU A 3 -3.87 -0.22 2.28
C LEU A 3 -5.30 -0.38 1.72
N SER A 4 -5.72 -1.56 1.29
CA SER A 4 -7.04 -1.77 0.70
C SER A 4 -8.16 -1.44 1.67
N HIS A 5 -9.11 -0.64 1.18
CA HIS A 5 -10.42 -0.42 1.80
C HIS A 5 -11.32 0.33 0.82
N SER A 6 -12.62 0.22 1.04
CA SER A 6 -13.65 0.86 0.24
C SER A 6 -14.64 1.55 1.16
N ILE A 7 -14.93 2.83 0.93
CA ILE A 7 -15.91 3.58 1.72
C ILE A 7 -16.98 4.16 0.80
N GLY A 8 -18.25 3.82 1.06
CA GLY A 8 -19.39 4.38 0.32
C GLY A 8 -19.54 3.86 -1.11
N GLU A 9 -18.97 2.69 -1.42
CA GLU A 9 -19.07 2.02 -2.72
C GLU A 9 -19.41 0.53 -2.57
N PRO A 10 -19.79 -0.19 -3.64
CA PRO A 10 -20.31 -1.56 -3.54
C PRO A 10 -19.37 -2.56 -2.84
N THR A 11 -18.05 -2.34 -2.90
CA THR A 11 -17.03 -3.19 -2.30
C THR A 11 -16.72 -2.82 -0.83
N MET A 12 -17.51 -1.92 -0.22
CA MET A 12 -17.33 -1.55 1.20
C MET A 12 -17.38 -2.77 2.13
N GLY A 13 -16.33 -2.91 2.94
CA GLY A 13 -16.14 -4.06 3.84
C GLY A 13 -15.28 -5.19 3.25
N GLU A 14 -14.99 -5.16 1.94
CA GLU A 14 -14.02 -6.06 1.32
C GLU A 14 -12.59 -5.57 1.59
N ILE A 15 -11.68 -6.51 1.83
CA ILE A 15 -10.25 -6.26 1.98
C ILE A 15 -9.54 -7.02 0.85
N ASP A 16 -8.84 -6.29 -0.02
CA ASP A 16 -8.08 -6.82 -1.14
C ASP A 16 -6.66 -7.17 -0.66
N GLU A 17 -6.55 -8.22 0.17
CA GLU A 17 -5.27 -8.68 0.71
C GLU A 17 -4.22 -8.97 -0.40
N PRO A 18 -4.59 -9.51 -1.59
CA PRO A 18 -3.65 -9.63 -2.69
C PRO A 18 -3.06 -8.29 -3.16
N PHE A 19 -3.84 -7.20 -3.19
CA PHE A 19 -3.32 -5.86 -3.44
C PHE A 19 -2.39 -5.39 -2.33
N ASP A 20 -2.75 -5.65 -1.08
CA ASP A 20 -1.98 -5.22 0.09
C ASP A 20 -0.61 -5.88 0.11
N HIS A 21 -0.56 -7.20 -0.04
CA HIS A 21 0.69 -7.95 -0.12
C HIS A 21 1.53 -7.54 -1.34
N THR A 22 0.90 -7.27 -2.49
CA THR A 22 1.63 -6.76 -3.67
C THR A 22 2.30 -5.41 -3.36
N CYS A 23 1.60 -4.50 -2.71
CA CYS A 23 2.17 -3.20 -2.33
C CYS A 23 3.32 -3.38 -1.34
N ILE A 24 3.14 -4.23 -0.32
CA ILE A 24 4.17 -4.53 0.68
C ILE A 24 5.43 -5.09 0.01
N ASP A 25 5.30 -6.07 -0.89
CA ASP A 25 6.46 -6.66 -1.57
C ASP A 25 7.20 -5.63 -2.44
N LEU A 26 6.45 -4.80 -3.16
CA LEU A 26 6.99 -3.74 -4.01
C LEU A 26 7.70 -2.65 -3.21
N PHE A 27 7.12 -2.16 -2.12
CA PHE A 27 7.78 -1.15 -1.29
C PHE A 27 8.92 -1.73 -0.46
N SER A 28 8.99 -3.05 -0.26
CA SER A 28 10.12 -3.71 0.41
C SER A 28 11.34 -3.85 -0.49
N SER A 29 11.14 -4.19 -1.77
CA SER A 29 12.25 -4.63 -2.64
C SER A 29 12.09 -4.33 -4.12
N GLY A 30 10.94 -3.79 -4.54
CA GLY A 30 10.66 -3.45 -5.94
C GLY A 30 11.45 -2.23 -6.40
N SER A 31 11.59 -2.10 -7.73
CA SER A 31 12.12 -0.87 -8.31
C SER A 31 11.06 0.23 -8.36
N ASP A 32 11.48 1.50 -8.36
CA ASP A 32 10.57 2.66 -8.54
C ASP A 32 9.66 2.50 -9.78
N ALA A 33 10.21 1.93 -10.86
CA ALA A 33 9.48 1.68 -12.09
C ALA A 33 8.39 0.61 -11.91
N ASP A 34 8.68 -0.47 -11.17
CA ASP A 34 7.72 -1.53 -10.89
C ASP A 34 6.61 -1.05 -9.95
N ILE A 35 6.96 -0.24 -8.95
CA ILE A 35 5.99 0.42 -8.06
C ILE A 35 5.03 1.27 -8.90
N ALA A 36 5.56 2.18 -9.73
CA ALA A 36 4.76 3.08 -10.55
C ALA A 36 3.84 2.31 -11.51
N ALA A 37 4.38 1.36 -12.27
CA ALA A 37 3.62 0.57 -13.25
C ALA A 37 2.53 -0.29 -12.57
N THR A 38 2.85 -0.92 -11.44
CA THR A 38 1.87 -1.75 -10.74
C THR A 38 0.73 -0.91 -10.17
N LEU A 39 1.05 0.22 -9.54
CA LEU A 39 0.04 1.12 -8.97
C LEU A 39 -0.85 1.75 -10.05
N GLU A 40 -0.34 2.05 -11.23
CA GLU A 40 -1.13 2.57 -12.36
C GLU A 40 -2.28 1.62 -12.75
N HIS A 41 -2.06 0.31 -12.66
CA HIS A 41 -3.06 -0.70 -13.00
C HIS A 41 -3.91 -1.13 -11.81
N ARG A 42 -3.28 -1.47 -10.67
CA ARG A 42 -3.97 -2.08 -9.52
C ARG A 42 -4.90 -1.11 -8.79
N LEU A 43 -4.57 0.18 -8.81
CA LEU A 43 -5.42 1.19 -8.17
C LEU A 43 -6.76 1.39 -8.90
N LEU A 44 -6.89 0.95 -10.15
CA LEU A 44 -8.17 1.02 -10.87
C LEU A 44 -9.18 -0.05 -10.41
N THR A 45 -8.70 -1.11 -9.74
CA THR A 45 -9.51 -2.28 -9.39
C THR A 45 -9.66 -2.49 -7.89
N THR A 46 -8.78 -1.89 -7.08
CA THR A 46 -8.91 -1.91 -5.62
C THR A 46 -9.95 -0.88 -5.15
N GLY A 47 -10.34 -0.98 -3.88
CA GLY A 47 -11.26 -0.04 -3.24
C GLY A 47 -10.79 1.41 -3.30
N ASN A 48 -11.72 2.36 -3.30
CA ASN A 48 -11.41 3.79 -3.42
C ASN A 48 -10.41 4.31 -2.37
N GLY A 49 -10.39 3.71 -1.18
CA GLY A 49 -9.46 4.02 -0.11
C GLY A 49 -8.03 3.54 -0.37
N GLY A 50 -7.85 2.48 -1.18
CA GLY A 50 -6.54 1.97 -1.58
C GLY A 50 -5.69 3.01 -2.33
N HIS A 51 -6.32 4.03 -2.92
CA HIS A 51 -5.63 5.15 -3.58
C HIS A 51 -4.69 5.94 -2.65
N GLU A 52 -4.90 5.87 -1.33
CA GLU A 52 -4.06 6.52 -0.34
C GLU A 52 -2.62 5.98 -0.29
N VAL A 53 -2.36 4.79 -0.86
CA VAL A 53 -1.01 4.23 -0.97
C VAL A 53 -0.07 5.12 -1.79
N ARG A 54 -0.59 6.06 -2.59
CA ARG A 54 0.24 7.10 -3.25
C ARG A 54 1.06 7.93 -2.25
N ASN A 55 0.60 8.07 -1.01
CA ASN A 55 1.38 8.73 0.04
C ASN A 55 2.65 7.94 0.39
N TRP A 56 2.63 6.61 0.25
CA TRP A 56 3.81 5.76 0.45
C TRP A 56 4.83 5.97 -0.66
N VAL A 57 4.41 6.24 -1.90
CA VAL A 57 5.33 6.63 -2.99
C VAL A 57 6.13 7.88 -2.62
N ILE A 58 5.47 8.88 -2.04
CA ILE A 58 6.15 10.11 -1.59
C ILE A 58 7.13 9.83 -0.45
N ALA A 59 6.73 9.04 0.55
CA ALA A 59 7.59 8.64 1.66
C ALA A 59 8.81 7.85 1.17
N HIS A 60 8.61 6.89 0.28
CA HIS A 60 9.65 6.07 -0.33
C HIS A 60 10.65 6.92 -1.12
N ALA A 61 10.17 7.86 -1.95
CA ALA A 61 11.02 8.79 -2.67
C ALA A 61 11.82 9.70 -1.74
N ALA A 62 11.19 10.21 -0.66
CA ALA A 62 11.89 11.01 0.34
C ALA A 62 12.98 10.24 1.10
N ALA A 63 12.82 8.92 1.22
CA ALA A 63 13.81 8.00 1.79
C ALA A 63 14.83 7.47 0.76
N GLY A 64 14.85 8.00 -0.47
CA GLY A 64 15.83 7.63 -1.49
C GLY A 64 15.57 6.30 -2.20
N GLY A 65 14.34 5.77 -2.15
CA GLY A 65 13.94 4.60 -2.94
C GLY A 65 14.55 3.26 -2.48
N GLN A 66 15.06 3.18 -1.25
CA GLN A 66 15.82 2.01 -0.77
C GLN A 66 14.98 0.82 -0.26
N GLY A 67 13.66 0.97 -0.28
CA GLY A 67 12.73 0.02 0.30
C GLY A 67 12.42 0.32 1.77
N PHE A 68 11.38 -0.34 2.30
CA PHE A 68 11.02 -0.30 3.71
C PHE A 68 11.13 -1.67 4.40
N ASP A 69 11.17 -1.67 5.73
CA ASP A 69 10.96 -2.87 6.54
C ASP A 69 9.50 -2.88 7.02
N LEU A 70 8.80 -3.99 6.77
CA LEU A 70 7.45 -4.21 7.30
C LEU A 70 7.51 -4.44 8.81
N ILE A 71 6.73 -3.68 9.57
CA ILE A 71 6.55 -3.85 11.02
C ILE A 71 5.45 -4.86 11.28
N ASP A 72 4.27 -4.65 10.68
CA ASP A 72 3.15 -5.59 10.77
C ASP A 72 2.12 -5.33 9.67
N TYR A 73 1.33 -6.36 9.36
CA TYR A 73 0.14 -6.27 8.51
C TYR A 73 -0.98 -7.13 9.09
N ALA A 74 -2.18 -6.55 9.19
CA ALA A 74 -3.38 -7.27 9.56
C ALA A 74 -4.58 -6.81 8.72
N PRO A 75 -5.35 -7.73 8.11
CA PRO A 75 -6.68 -7.41 7.61
C PRO A 75 -7.62 -7.24 8.82
N LEU A 76 -8.25 -6.07 8.97
CA LEU A 76 -9.12 -5.75 10.09
C LEU A 76 -10.57 -5.52 9.61
N PRO A 77 -11.40 -6.58 9.50
CA PRO A 77 -12.79 -6.48 9.05
C PRO A 77 -13.66 -5.57 9.92
N GLU A 78 -13.33 -5.40 11.21
CA GLU A 78 -14.07 -4.55 12.14
C GLU A 78 -14.00 -3.06 11.79
N VAL A 79 -12.97 -2.67 11.03
CA VAL A 79 -12.77 -1.30 10.54
C VAL A 79 -12.72 -1.20 9.01
N TYR A 80 -12.90 -2.33 8.31
CA TYR A 80 -12.92 -2.43 6.84
C TYR A 80 -11.59 -2.08 6.15
N VAL A 81 -10.44 -2.33 6.79
CA VAL A 81 -9.12 -1.91 6.26
C VAL A 81 -8.09 -3.03 6.33
N GLY A 82 -7.30 -3.18 5.26
CA GLY A 82 -5.99 -3.82 5.30
C GLY A 82 -4.95 -2.91 5.94
N CYS A 83 -4.63 -3.14 7.21
CA CYS A 83 -3.78 -2.25 8.00
C CYS A 83 -2.32 -2.68 7.92
N GLY A 84 -1.48 -1.90 7.24
CA GLY A 84 -0.03 -2.10 7.15
C GLY A 84 0.76 -1.00 7.87
N PHE A 85 1.82 -1.40 8.58
CA PHE A 85 2.79 -0.53 9.22
C PHE A 85 4.20 -0.91 8.80
N ALA A 86 5.02 0.08 8.47
CA ALA A 86 6.37 -0.14 7.99
C ALA A 86 7.25 1.09 8.21
N GLU A 87 8.57 0.90 8.14
CA GLU A 87 9.56 1.96 8.28
C GLU A 87 10.51 2.06 7.09
N TRP A 88 10.67 3.26 6.55
CA TRP A 88 11.80 3.57 5.67
C TRP A 88 12.95 4.07 6.55
N ARG A 89 14.11 3.42 6.44
CA ARG A 89 15.34 3.92 7.08
C ARG A 89 16.00 4.92 6.14
N MET A 90 16.28 6.11 6.65
CA MET A 90 17.06 7.10 5.93
C MET A 90 18.56 6.79 6.10
N GLU A 91 19.32 6.93 5.02
CA GLU A 91 20.78 7.02 5.15
C GLU A 91 21.14 8.28 5.95
N ALA A 92 22.11 8.12 6.86
CA ALA A 92 22.61 9.18 7.74
C ALA A 92 23.55 10.16 7.02
#